data_AF-A0A427AHM2-F1
#
_entry.id   AF-A0A427AHM2-F1
#
_cell.length_a   1.000
_cell.length_b   1.000
_cell.length_c   1.000
_cell.angle_alpha   90.00
_cell.angle_beta   90.00
_cell.angle_gamma   90.00
#
_symmetry.space_group_name_H-M   'P 1'
#
loop_
_entity.id
_entity.type
_entity.pdbx_description
1 polymer ?
#
loop_
_entity_poly.entity_id
_entity_poly.type
_entity_poly.pdbx_seq_one_letter_code
_entity_poly.pdbx_strand_id
1 'polypeptide(L)'
;MQLLLNVGGPNRVSRFQMAETVARIRGYNHSLIKSVSASSVNRGVTSPADISMDISLLIRVLGINPCSFEDGVRSTLEISDSS
;
A
#
# COMPACT_ATOMS: atom_id res chain seq x y z
N MET A 1 -4.05 23.01 -21.94
CA MET A 1 -4.68 21.79 -21.40
C MET A 1 -3.79 21.28 -20.28
N GLN A 2 -4.31 21.08 -19.07
CA GLN A 2 -3.52 20.59 -17.93
C GLN A 2 -3.63 19.08 -17.84
N LEU A 3 -2.48 18.38 -17.80
CA LEU A 3 -2.42 16.94 -17.60
C LEU A 3 -2.40 16.63 -16.10
N LEU A 4 -3.36 15.82 -15.62
CA LEU A 4 -3.45 15.36 -14.23
C LEU A 4 -3.27 13.84 -14.20
N LEU A 5 -2.32 13.35 -13.41
CA LEU A 5 -2.01 11.92 -13.26
C LEU A 5 -2.07 11.53 -11.79
N ASN A 6 -2.85 10.50 -11.46
CA ASN A 6 -2.78 9.85 -10.15
C ASN A 6 -1.54 8.94 -10.13
N VAL A 7 -0.72 9.05 -9.08
CA VAL A 7 0.50 8.25 -8.94
C VAL A 7 0.36 7.32 -7.74
N GLY A 8 0.60 6.03 -7.96
CA GLY A 8 0.49 4.99 -6.95
C GLY A 8 0.89 3.62 -7.50
N GLY A 9 0.87 2.61 -6.63
CA GLY A 9 1.07 1.20 -7.01
C GLY A 9 -0.20 0.59 -7.63
N PRO A 10 -0.09 -0.61 -8.23
CA PRO A 10 -1.18 -1.25 -8.95
C PRO A 10 -2.18 -1.96 -8.01
N ASN A 11 -1.86 -2.11 -6.73
CA ASN A 11 -2.66 -2.86 -5.78
C ASN A 11 -3.55 -1.94 -4.92
N ARG A 12 -4.85 -2.26 -4.89
CA ARG A 12 -5.81 -1.73 -3.92
C ARG A 12 -5.75 -2.57 -2.64
N VAL A 13 -5.13 -2.04 -1.59
CA VAL A 13 -4.90 -2.76 -0.33
C VAL A 13 -5.38 -1.97 0.89
N SER A 14 -5.91 -2.68 1.87
CA SER A 14 -6.24 -2.13 3.19
C SER A 14 -5.00 -2.09 4.09
N ARG A 15 -5.04 -1.25 5.14
CA ARG A 15 -3.99 -1.21 6.17
C ARG A 15 -3.74 -2.56 6.84
N PHE A 16 -4.77 -3.39 6.97
CA PHE A 16 -4.65 -4.74 7.50
C PHE A 16 -3.79 -5.61 6.56
N GLN A 17 -4.12 -5.64 5.27
CA GLN A 17 -3.34 -6.39 4.26
C GLN A 17 -1.91 -5.86 4.11
N MET A 18 -1.71 -4.54 4.28
CA MET A 18 -0.37 -3.95 4.32
C MET A 18 0.45 -4.50 5.49
N ALA A 19 -0.14 -4.58 6.69
CA ALA A 19 0.51 -5.16 7.86
C ALA A 19 0.80 -6.66 7.68
N GLU A 20 -0.12 -7.42 7.09
CA GLU A 20 0.09 -8.84 6.76
C GLU A 20 1.26 -9.02 5.78
N THR A 21 1.36 -8.16 4.78
CA THR A 21 2.46 -8.20 3.80
C THR A 21 3.80 -7.99 4.48
N VAL A 22 3.91 -7.00 5.37
CA VAL A 22 5.13 -6.75 6.16
C VAL A 22 5.44 -7.93 7.08
N ALA A 23 4.45 -8.47 7.78
CA ALA A 23 4.65 -9.60 8.68
C ALA A 23 5.13 -10.85 7.94
N ARG A 24 4.60 -11.13 6.75
CA ARG A 24 5.06 -12.21 5.88
C ARG A 24 6.49 -12.02 5.42
N ILE A 25 6.84 -10.82 4.95
CA ILE A 25 8.20 -10.53 4.47
C ILE A 25 9.23 -10.61 5.60
N ARG A 26 8.89 -10.16 6.80
CA ARG A 26 9.79 -10.14 7.96
C ARG A 26 9.74 -11.40 8.84
N GLY A 27 8.86 -12.36 8.55
CA GLY A 27 8.67 -13.55 9.37
C GLY A 27 8.03 -13.28 10.74
N TYR A 28 7.27 -12.18 10.88
CA TYR A 28 6.54 -11.88 12.12
C TYR A 28 5.30 -12.77 12.26
N ASN A 29 4.89 -12.99 13.52
CA ASN A 29 3.71 -13.78 13.83
C ASN A 29 2.42 -13.04 13.38
N HIS A 30 1.71 -13.62 12.41
CA HIS A 30 0.50 -13.03 11.83
C HIS A 30 -0.67 -13.01 12.80
N SER A 31 -0.72 -13.90 13.80
CA SER A 31 -1.83 -13.95 14.76
C SER A 31 -1.90 -12.71 15.67
N LEU A 32 -0.84 -11.89 15.69
CA LEU A 32 -0.80 -10.62 16.40
C LEU A 32 -1.52 -9.49 15.64
N ILE A 33 -1.78 -9.66 14.34
CA ILE A 33 -2.49 -8.68 13.52
C ILE A 33 -3.99 -8.92 13.68
N LYS A 34 -4.69 -7.92 14.24
CA LYS A 34 -6.14 -7.99 14.46
C LYS A 34 -6.87 -7.14 13.45
N SER A 35 -7.79 -7.77 12.71
CA SER A 35 -8.74 -7.04 11.89
C SER A 35 -9.77 -6.34 12.79
N VAL A 36 -9.97 -5.05 12.54
CA VAL A 36 -10.90 -4.20 13.30
C VAL A 36 -11.64 -3.27 12.36
N SER A 37 -12.83 -2.83 12.76
CA SER A 37 -13.56 -1.81 12.02
C SER A 37 -12.79 -0.50 12.01
N ALA A 38 -12.86 0.23 10.90
CA ALA A 38 -12.33 1.58 10.83
C ALA A 38 -13.00 2.53 11.84
N SER A 39 -14.28 2.31 12.15
CA SER A 39 -15.06 3.11 13.09
C SER A 39 -14.69 2.86 14.56
N SER A 40 -14.10 1.71 14.88
CA SER A 40 -13.71 1.38 16.26
C SER A 40 -12.34 1.92 16.67
N VAL A 41 -11.65 2.63 15.76
CA VAL A 41 -10.30 3.17 16.00
C VAL A 41 -10.35 4.69 15.91
N ASN A 42 -10.01 5.38 17.00
CA ASN A 42 -9.82 6.82 16.96
C ASN A 42 -8.50 7.14 16.25
N ARG A 43 -8.60 7.71 15.05
CA ARG A 43 -7.45 8.07 14.20
C ARG A 43 -7.12 9.57 14.24
N GLY A 44 -7.83 10.35 15.06
CA GLY A 44 -7.75 11.82 15.09
C GLY A 44 -8.40 12.51 13.88
N VAL A 45 -8.60 11.81 12.77
CA VAL A 45 -9.25 12.33 11.55
C VAL A 45 -10.12 11.26 10.89
N THR A 46 -11.22 11.71 10.28
CA THR A 46 -12.09 10.86 9.47
C THR A 46 -11.43 10.61 8.12
N SER A 47 -10.94 9.37 7.91
CA SER A 47 -10.47 8.95 6.59
C SER A 47 -11.62 8.30 5.80
N PRO A 48 -11.69 8.49 4.47
CA PRO A 48 -12.54 7.69 3.62
C PRO A 48 -12.29 6.19 3.81
N ALA A 49 -13.31 5.37 3.59
CA ALA A 49 -13.20 3.91 3.67
C ALA A 49 -12.26 3.34 2.60
N ASP A 50 -12.20 4.00 1.44
CA ASP A 50 -11.31 3.68 0.33
C ASP A 50 -10.68 4.96 -0.22
N ILE A 51 -9.36 4.95 -0.34
CA ILE A 51 -8.54 6.06 -0.87
C ILE A 51 -7.78 5.64 -2.14
N SER A 52 -8.13 4.50 -2.72
CA SER A 52 -7.50 4.00 -3.94
C SER A 52 -7.78 4.94 -5.11
N MET A 53 -6.78 5.12 -5.97
CA MET A 53 -6.90 5.97 -7.14
C MET A 53 -6.75 5.14 -8.42
N ASP A 54 -7.46 5.52 -9.48
CA ASP A 54 -7.25 4.94 -10.81
C ASP A 54 -5.98 5.52 -11.43
N ILE A 55 -5.02 4.65 -11.75
CA ILE A 55 -3.73 4.98 -12.35
C ILE A 55 -3.65 4.61 -13.84
N SER A 56 -4.76 4.22 -14.47
CA SER A 56 -4.79 3.80 -15.89
C SER A 56 -4.23 4.89 -16.81
N LEU A 57 -4.49 6.16 -16.50
CA LEU A 57 -3.95 7.28 -17.27
C LEU A 57 -2.43 7.42 -17.12
N LEU A 58 -1.88 7.19 -15.92
CA LEU A 58 -0.43 7.18 -15.68
C LEU A 58 0.26 6.11 -16.52
N ILE A 59 -0.25 4.88 -16.47
CA ILE A 59 0.28 3.74 -17.23
C ILE A 59 0.23 4.02 -18.72
N ARG A 60 -0.91 4.49 -19.23
CA ARG A 60 -1.09 4.79 -20.66
C ARG A 60 -0.17 5.91 -21.15
N VAL A 61 0.00 6.98 -20.36
CA VAL A 61 0.78 8.16 -20.76
C VAL A 61 2.28 7.90 -20.67
N LEU A 62 2.74 7.20 -19.63
CA LEU A 62 4.17 6.99 -19.39
C LEU A 62 4.69 5.65 -19.91
N GLY A 63 3.83 4.69 -20.26
CA GLY A 63 4.23 3.36 -20.71
C GLY A 63 4.93 2.52 -19.65
N ILE A 64 4.71 2.82 -18.36
CA ILE A 64 5.35 2.14 -17.22
C ILE A 64 4.46 1.05 -16.64
N ASN A 65 5.08 0.05 -16.01
CA ASN A 65 4.39 -0.93 -15.17
C ASN A 65 4.79 -0.69 -13.69
N PRO A 66 3.89 -0.14 -12.86
CA PRO A 66 4.19 0.13 -11.45
C PRO A 66 4.53 -1.15 -10.66
N CYS A 67 5.47 -1.02 -9.73
CA CYS A 67 5.87 -2.11 -8.84
C CYS A 67 4.69 -2.55 -7.95
N SER A 68 4.54 -3.86 -7.71
CA SER A 68 3.52 -4.38 -6.80
C SER A 68 3.78 -3.89 -5.37
N PHE A 69 2.73 -3.84 -4.55
CA PHE A 69 2.86 -3.44 -3.15
C PHE A 69 3.83 -4.36 -2.39
N GLU A 70 3.75 -5.67 -2.64
CA GLU A 70 4.65 -6.65 -2.01
C GLU A 70 6.11 -6.44 -2.42
N ASP A 71 6.39 -6.31 -3.71
CA ASP A 71 7.75 -6.12 -4.20
C ASP A 71 8.33 -4.78 -3.75
N GLY A 72 7.48 -3.74 -3.65
CA GLY A 72 7.82 -2.45 -3.07
C GLY A 72 8.18 -2.55 -1.59
N VAL A 73 7.40 -3.28 -0.80
CA VAL A 73 7.72 -3.53 0.62
C VAL A 73 9.02 -4.32 0.75
N ARG A 74 9.20 -5.39 -0.05
CA ARG A 74 10.44 -6.19 -0.05
C ARG A 74 11.65 -5.31 -0.35
N SER A 75 11.61 -4.55 -1.45
CA SER A 75 12.71 -3.67 -1.85
C SER A 75 13.02 -2.60 -0.78
N THR A 76 11.99 -2.05 -0.14
CA THR A 76 12.16 -1.03 0.92
C THR A 76 12.79 -1.64 2.18
N LEU A 77 12.43 -2.87 2.53
CA LEU A 77 12.88 -3.55 3.73
C LEU A 77 14.24 -4.25 3.55
N GLU A 78 14.59 -4.70 2.34
CA GLU A 78 15.92 -5.26 2.03
C GLU A 78 17.01 -4.18 2.12
N ILE A 79 16.71 -2.94 1.74
CA ILE A 79 17.65 -1.81 1.89
C ILE A 79 18.02 -1.59 3.36
N SER A 80 17.12 -1.84 4.31
CA SER A 80 17.35 -1.53 5.72
C SER A 80 18.21 -2.56 6.46
N ASP A 81 18.51 -3.71 5.86
CA ASP A 81 19.30 -4.79 6.50
C ASP A 81 20.80 -4.69 6.17
N SER A 82 21.22 -3.65 5.45
CA SER A 82 22.60 -3.41 5.01
C SER A 82 23.45 -2.59 6.00
N SER A 83 23.18 -2.68 7.31
CA SER A 83 23.92 -1.95 8.36
C SER A 83 24.87 -2.82 9.16
#